data_AF-A0AA85F1D2-F1
#
_entry.id   AF-A0AA85F1D2-F1
#
_cell.length_a   1.000
_cell.length_b   1.000
_cell.length_c   1.000
_cell.angle_alpha   90.00
_cell.angle_beta   90.00
_cell.angle_gamma   90.00
#
_symmetry.space_group_name_H-M   'P 1'
#
loop_
_entity.id
_entity.type
_entity.pdbx_description
1 polymer ?
#
loop_
_entity_poly.entity_id
_entity_poly.type
_entity_poly.pdbx_seq_one_letter_code
_entity_poly.pdbx_strand_id
1 'polypeptide(L)'
;MHSVSEHEEPDPYFEPVITLPPLTVCSSEENEECLFKQRAQLFRFDTIDDPPEWKERGVGVLKILRNRTSGCYRLLMRRDRTYKVCANHYLLKNMYLRPNCSSSRAFVWSTTADFADEVVKPELLGVRFANSTCMYSILLR
;
A
#
# COMPACT_ATOMS: atom_id res chain seq x y z
N MET A 1 -7.98 -51.28 -7.51
CA MET A 1 -9.02 -50.66 -6.66
C MET A 1 -8.32 -50.16 -5.41
N HIS A 2 -8.06 -48.86 -5.29
CA HIS A 2 -7.51 -48.27 -4.06
C HIS A 2 -8.68 -47.61 -3.33
N SER A 3 -9.03 -48.14 -2.17
CA SER A 3 -10.01 -47.55 -1.25
C SER A 3 -9.36 -46.34 -0.58
N VAL A 4 -9.86 -45.14 -0.87
CA VAL A 4 -9.51 -43.94 -0.10
C VAL A 4 -10.31 -44.04 1.20
N SER A 5 -9.63 -44.26 2.32
CA SER A 5 -10.23 -44.09 3.65
C SER A 5 -10.32 -42.58 3.93
N GLU A 6 -11.54 -42.06 3.96
CA GLU A 6 -11.83 -40.71 4.43
C GLU A 6 -11.51 -40.65 5.93
N HIS A 7 -10.35 -40.09 6.27
CA HIS A 7 -10.08 -39.65 7.62
C HIS A 7 -10.87 -38.35 7.84
N GLU A 8 -12.02 -38.43 8.53
CA GLU A 8 -12.72 -37.25 9.03
C GLU A 8 -11.78 -36.53 10.01
N GLU A 9 -11.28 -35.35 9.62
CA GLU A 9 -10.55 -34.51 10.55
C GLU A 9 -11.52 -33.99 11.63
N PRO A 10 -11.15 -34.02 12.92
CA PRO A 10 -11.98 -33.47 13.97
C PRO A 10 -12.11 -31.95 13.80
N ASP A 11 -13.34 -31.45 13.71
CA ASP A 11 -13.69 -30.01 13.71
C ASP A 11 -14.20 -29.59 15.10
N PRO A 12 -13.30 -29.21 16.04
CA PRO A 12 -13.70 -28.83 17.39
C PRO A 12 -14.49 -27.53 17.39
N TYR A 13 -15.71 -27.59 17.92
CA TYR A 13 -16.54 -26.41 18.15
C TYR A 13 -16.07 -25.63 19.40
N PHE A 14 -16.02 -24.31 19.28
CA PHE A 14 -15.74 -23.39 20.38
C PHE A 14 -16.90 -22.40 20.55
N GLU A 15 -17.37 -22.23 21.78
CA GLU A 15 -18.35 -21.18 22.09
C GLU A 15 -17.72 -19.79 21.88
N PRO A 16 -18.40 -18.86 21.18
CA PRO A 16 -17.90 -17.51 21.00
C PRO A 16 -17.72 -16.77 22.34
N VAL A 17 -16.51 -16.28 22.60
CA VAL A 17 -16.22 -15.46 23.80
C VAL A 17 -16.90 -14.09 23.72
N ILE A 18 -17.13 -13.58 22.52
CA ILE A 18 -17.74 -12.27 22.28
C ILE A 18 -18.58 -12.28 21.00
N THR A 19 -19.74 -11.64 21.07
CA THR A 19 -20.56 -11.33 19.89
C THR A 19 -20.15 -9.98 19.34
N LEU A 20 -19.59 -9.95 18.13
CA LEU A 20 -19.27 -8.70 17.46
C LEU A 20 -20.57 -8.06 16.92
N PRO A 21 -20.87 -6.80 17.27
CA PRO A 21 -22.02 -6.12 16.69
C PRO A 21 -21.80 -5.88 15.19
N PRO A 22 -22.88 -5.83 14.38
CA PRO A 22 -22.78 -5.43 12.99
C PRO A 22 -22.15 -4.03 12.88
N LEU A 23 -21.07 -3.90 12.13
CA LEU A 23 -20.37 -2.64 11.92
C LEU A 23 -20.45 -2.24 10.45
N THR A 24 -20.90 -1.02 10.19
CA THR A 24 -20.76 -0.41 8.87
C THR A 24 -19.30 -0.01 8.67
N VAL A 25 -18.61 -0.70 7.77
CA VAL A 25 -17.21 -0.40 7.45
C VAL A 25 -17.17 0.77 6.46
N CYS A 26 -16.60 1.89 6.89
CA CYS A 26 -16.30 3.05 6.04
C CYS A 26 -14.87 2.94 5.52
N SER A 27 -14.68 3.12 4.21
CA SER A 27 -13.34 3.06 3.59
C SER A 27 -12.50 4.30 3.88
N SER A 28 -13.14 5.39 4.31
CA SER A 28 -12.57 6.73 4.50
C SER A 28 -12.04 7.37 3.21
N GLU A 29 -12.47 6.84 2.06
CA GLU A 29 -12.10 7.26 0.71
C GLU A 29 -13.31 7.81 -0.08
N GLU A 30 -14.49 7.93 0.54
CA GLU A 30 -15.77 8.24 -0.12
C GLU A 30 -15.82 9.65 -0.73
N ASN A 31 -15.12 10.62 -0.13
CA ASN A 31 -15.04 12.00 -0.61
C ASN A 31 -13.85 12.24 -1.56
N GLU A 32 -13.30 11.17 -2.14
CA GLU A 32 -12.11 11.25 -2.98
C GLU A 32 -12.34 10.66 -4.37
N GLU A 33 -11.62 11.23 -5.34
CA GLU A 33 -11.57 10.74 -6.71
C GLU A 33 -10.25 9.99 -6.92
N CYS A 34 -10.34 8.76 -7.42
CA CYS A 34 -9.16 7.96 -7.75
C CYS A 34 -8.64 8.33 -9.14
N LEU A 35 -7.53 9.07 -9.19
CA LEU A 35 -6.92 9.54 -10.43
C LEU A 35 -5.93 8.54 -11.03
N PHE A 36 -5.30 7.74 -10.17
CA PHE A 36 -4.41 6.68 -10.57
C PHE A 36 -4.60 5.49 -9.63
N LYS A 37 -4.59 4.28 -10.18
CA LYS A 37 -4.48 3.05 -9.40
C LYS A 37 -3.66 2.04 -10.17
N GLN A 38 -2.67 1.44 -9.52
CA GLN A 38 -1.90 0.36 -10.12
C GLN A 38 -1.32 -0.56 -9.07
N ARG A 39 -1.22 -1.85 -9.42
CA ARG A 39 -0.56 -2.83 -8.57
C ARG A 39 0.95 -2.58 -8.53
N ALA A 40 1.51 -2.56 -7.33
CA ALA A 40 2.89 -2.23 -7.08
C ALA A 40 3.45 -2.95 -5.85
N GLN A 41 4.77 -2.95 -5.74
CA GLN A 41 5.52 -3.33 -4.55
C GLN A 41 6.21 -2.09 -3.99
N LEU A 42 5.99 -1.81 -2.72
CA LEU A 42 6.51 -0.66 -2.00
C LEU A 42 7.65 -1.09 -1.10
N PHE A 43 8.69 -0.27 -1.06
CA PHE A 43 9.91 -0.41 -0.28
C PHE A 43 10.11 0.81 0.59
N ARG A 44 10.76 0.60 1.73
CA ARG A 44 11.24 1.64 2.65
C ARG A 44 12.75 1.51 2.75
N PHE A 45 13.46 2.61 2.67
CA PHE A 45 14.89 2.64 2.95
C PHE A 45 15.11 2.69 4.47
N ASP A 46 15.75 1.66 5.01
CA ASP A 46 16.07 1.56 6.43
C ASP A 46 17.52 2.01 6.64
N THR A 47 17.70 3.03 7.47
CA THR A 47 19.02 3.57 7.83
C THR A 47 19.51 3.07 9.19
N ILE A 48 18.74 2.21 9.85
CA ILE A 48 19.12 1.63 11.14
C ILE A 48 20.15 0.50 10.94
N ASP A 49 20.06 -0.23 9.84
CA ASP A 49 21.03 -1.28 9.50
C ASP A 49 22.34 -0.68 8.94
N ASP A 50 23.42 -1.44 9.09
CA ASP A 50 24.74 -1.11 8.54
C ASP A 50 25.23 -2.25 7.62
N PRO A 51 25.23 -2.07 6.28
CA PRO A 51 24.89 -0.85 5.55
C PRO A 51 23.37 -0.60 5.47
N PRO A 52 22.92 0.67 5.25
CA PRO A 52 21.52 0.98 4.98
C PRO A 52 20.95 0.20 3.80
N GLU A 53 19.72 -0.30 3.94
CA GLU A 53 19.13 -1.22 2.98
C GLU A 53 17.66 -0.93 2.63
N TRP A 54 17.21 -1.44 1.48
CA TRP A 54 15.81 -1.39 1.07
C TRP A 54 15.04 -2.58 1.63
N LYS A 55 14.05 -2.32 2.48
CA LYS A 55 13.13 -3.35 3.01
C LYS A 55 11.77 -3.28 2.32
N GLU A 56 11.17 -4.44 2.06
CA GLU A 56 9.80 -4.48 1.57
C GLU A 56 8.84 -3.90 2.63
N ARG A 57 8.01 -2.95 2.21
CA ARG A 57 6.99 -2.34 3.06
C ARG A 57 5.61 -2.93 2.80
N GLY A 58 5.30 -3.28 1.55
CA GLY A 58 4.07 -3.98 1.19
C GLY A 58 3.82 -4.15 -0.30
N VAL A 59 2.99 -5.13 -0.64
CA VAL A 59 2.49 -5.40 -2.00
C VAL A 59 0.99 -5.14 -2.04
N GLY A 60 0.52 -4.42 -3.05
CA GLY A 60 -0.90 -4.11 -3.21
C GLY A 60 -1.18 -3.09 -4.29
N VAL A 61 -2.36 -2.45 -4.23
CA VAL A 61 -2.75 -1.39 -5.17
C VAL A 61 -2.39 -0.04 -4.59
N LEU A 62 -1.47 0.67 -5.27
CA LEU A 62 -1.16 2.07 -5.00
C LEU A 62 -2.19 2.94 -5.71
N LYS A 63 -2.77 3.89 -4.98
CA LYS A 63 -3.73 4.87 -5.48
C LYS A 63 -3.20 6.30 -5.31
N ILE A 64 -3.46 7.16 -6.28
CA ILE A 64 -3.44 8.61 -6.11
C ILE A 64 -4.89 9.09 -6.05
N LEU A 65 -5.23 9.68 -4.91
CA LEU A 65 -6.58 10.13 -4.59
C LEU A 65 -6.59 11.65 -4.50
N ARG A 66 -7.63 12.29 -5.02
CA ARG A 66 -7.89 13.73 -4.88
C ARG A 66 -9.14 13.95 -4.06
N ASN A 67 -9.04 14.69 -2.95
CA ASN A 67 -10.19 15.09 -2.16
C ASN A 67 -11.05 16.09 -2.94
N ARG A 68 -12.37 15.82 -3.03
CA ARG A 68 -13.30 16.64 -3.83
C ARG A 68 -13.54 18.03 -3.23
N THR A 69 -13.41 18.16 -1.91
CA THR A 69 -13.69 19.40 -1.18
C THR A 69 -12.44 20.29 -1.09
N SER A 70 -11.33 19.76 -0.60
CA SER A 70 -10.08 20.53 -0.42
C SER A 70 -9.23 20.59 -1.68
N GLY A 71 -9.44 19.70 -2.64
CA GLY A 71 -8.59 19.55 -3.82
C GLY A 71 -7.21 18.94 -3.52
N CYS A 72 -6.92 18.57 -2.26
CA CYS A 72 -5.65 17.96 -1.87
C CYS A 72 -5.48 16.57 -2.48
N TYR A 73 -4.24 16.21 -2.80
CA TYR A 73 -3.88 14.90 -3.36
C TYR A 73 -3.15 14.08 -2.31
N ARG A 74 -3.49 12.79 -2.19
CA ARG A 74 -2.74 11.84 -1.36
C ARG A 74 -2.40 10.56 -2.11
N LEU A 75 -1.29 9.95 -1.70
CA LEU A 75 -0.92 8.60 -2.06
C LEU A 75 -1.45 7.67 -0.97
N LEU A 76 -2.20 6.65 -1.37
CA LEU A 76 -2.71 5.62 -0.47
C LEU A 76 -2.40 4.24 -1.03
N MET A 77 -1.84 3.36 -0.20
CA MET A 77 -1.60 1.96 -0.57
C MET A 77 -1.93 1.04 0.61
N ARG A 78 -2.62 -0.06 0.31
CA ARG A 78 -2.95 -1.12 1.27
C ARG A 78 -2.33 -2.43 0.83
N ARG A 79 -1.90 -3.25 1.80
CA ARG A 79 -1.36 -4.59 1.57
C ARG A 79 -2.47 -5.54 1.13
N ASP A 80 -2.14 -6.47 0.25
CA ASP A 80 -3.04 -7.57 -0.08
C ASP A 80 -3.36 -8.42 1.16
N ARG A 81 -4.54 -9.06 1.14
CA ARG A 81 -5.09 -9.97 2.17
C ARG A 81 -5.38 -9.32 3.52
N THR A 82 -4.46 -8.53 4.05
CA THR A 82 -4.59 -7.87 5.37
C THR A 82 -5.30 -6.52 5.27
N TYR A 83 -5.31 -5.88 4.10
CA TYR A 83 -5.88 -4.55 3.86
C TYR A 83 -5.30 -3.42 4.75
N LYS A 84 -4.23 -3.70 5.49
CA LYS A 84 -3.50 -2.72 6.30
C LYS A 84 -2.85 -1.68 5.40
N VAL A 85 -2.93 -0.43 5.81
CA VAL A 85 -2.25 0.69 5.13
C VAL A 85 -0.73 0.46 5.18
N CYS A 86 -0.05 0.69 4.06
CA CYS A 86 1.40 0.65 3.97
C CYS A 86 2.00 1.91 3.32
N ALA A 87 1.18 2.85 2.86
CA ALA A 87 1.54 4.23 2.58
C ALA A 87 0.30 5.12 2.66
N ASN A 88 0.42 6.28 3.31
CA ASN A 88 -0.65 7.27 3.40
C ASN A 88 -0.03 8.65 3.68
N HIS A 89 0.13 9.47 2.64
CA HIS A 89 0.65 10.84 2.77
C HIS A 89 0.14 11.73 1.65
N TYR A 90 0.10 13.03 1.91
CA TYR A 90 -0.20 14.02 0.88
C TYR A 90 0.93 14.13 -0.14
N LEU A 91 0.56 14.38 -1.39
CA LEU A 91 1.49 14.76 -2.44
C LEU A 91 1.75 16.26 -2.32
N LEU A 92 3.01 16.63 -2.10
CA LEU A 92 3.46 18.01 -1.99
C LEU A 92 4.13 18.46 -3.29
N LYS A 93 4.08 19.77 -3.60
CA LYS A 93 4.68 20.33 -4.82
C LYS A 93 6.18 20.08 -4.94
N ASN A 94 6.87 19.85 -3.82
CA ASN A 94 8.31 19.57 -3.75
C ASN A 94 8.64 18.07 -3.71
N MET A 95 7.66 17.17 -3.85
CA MET A 95 7.91 15.74 -4.02
C MET A 95 8.25 15.45 -5.48
N TYR A 96 9.43 14.89 -5.71
CA TYR A 96 9.89 14.48 -7.03
C TYR A 96 10.07 12.97 -7.07
N LEU A 97 9.32 12.31 -7.96
CA LEU A 97 9.53 10.90 -8.30
C LEU A 97 10.81 10.80 -9.14
N ARG A 98 11.87 10.29 -8.54
CA ARG A 98 13.13 10.04 -9.25
C ARG A 98 13.11 8.63 -9.81
N PRO A 99 13.32 8.42 -11.12
CA PRO A 99 13.57 7.10 -11.66
C PRO A 99 14.75 6.48 -10.91
N ASN A 100 14.64 5.22 -10.51
CA ASN A 100 15.77 4.52 -9.95
C ASN A 100 16.76 4.22 -11.10
N CYS A 101 18.02 4.63 -10.97
CA CYS A 101 19.04 4.51 -12.03
C CYS A 101 19.20 3.09 -12.58
N SER A 102 18.80 2.06 -11.83
CA SER A 102 18.89 0.65 -12.21
C SER A 102 17.59 0.04 -12.76
N SER A 103 16.48 0.78 -12.82
CA SER A 103 15.19 0.22 -13.26
C SER A 103 14.24 1.25 -13.85
N SER A 104 13.79 1.03 -15.09
CA SER A 104 12.71 1.79 -15.75
C SER A 104 11.32 1.57 -15.13
N ARG A 105 11.23 0.73 -14.10
CA ARG A 105 9.98 0.32 -13.44
C ARG A 105 9.94 0.71 -11.97
N ALA A 106 10.97 1.39 -11.48
CA ALA A 106 11.06 1.79 -10.09
C ALA A 106 11.28 3.28 -9.93
N PHE A 107 10.63 3.86 -8.92
CA PHE A 107 10.78 5.27 -8.56
C PHE A 107 11.04 5.41 -7.07
N VAL A 108 11.77 6.45 -6.71
CA VAL A 108 12.08 6.80 -5.34
C VAL A 108 11.62 8.22 -5.06
N TRP A 109 11.01 8.43 -3.90
CA TRP A 109 10.64 9.75 -3.40
C TRP A 109 10.78 9.81 -1.88
N SER A 110 10.97 11.02 -1.35
CA SER A 110 10.99 11.27 0.09
C SER A 110 9.67 11.91 0.51
N THR A 111 9.13 11.46 1.64
CA THR A 111 7.99 12.06 2.32
C THR A 111 8.36 12.40 3.75
N THR A 112 7.94 13.56 4.24
CA THR A 112 8.22 13.98 5.62
C THR A 112 7.15 13.52 6.61
N ALA A 113 5.98 13.08 6.11
CA ALA A 113 4.80 12.82 6.92
C ALA A 113 3.96 11.66 6.37
N ASP A 114 4.54 10.46 6.30
CA ASP A 114 3.78 9.24 6.06
C ASP A 114 3.04 8.78 7.32
N PHE A 115 1.78 8.37 7.15
CA PHE A 115 0.86 8.00 8.22
C PHE A 115 0.36 6.55 8.07
N ALA A 116 1.20 5.64 7.56
CA ALA A 116 0.79 4.24 7.37
C ALA A 116 0.57 3.48 8.69
N ASP A 117 1.31 3.83 9.74
CA ASP A 117 1.26 3.19 11.06
C ASP A 117 0.46 4.02 12.08
N GLU A 118 -0.43 4.91 11.62
CA GLU A 118 -1.17 5.87 12.47
C GLU A 118 -0.27 6.81 13.29
N VAL A 119 1.00 6.90 12.91
CA VAL A 119 2.01 7.81 13.46
C VAL A 119 2.71 8.48 12.29
N VAL A 120 2.88 9.80 12.37
CA VAL A 120 3.55 10.58 11.33
C VAL A 120 5.06 10.27 11.35
N LYS A 121 5.59 9.78 10.22
CA LYS A 121 7.02 9.44 10.08
C LYS A 121 7.59 9.99 8.77
N PRO A 122 8.82 10.54 8.78
CA PRO A 122 9.57 10.76 7.56
C PRO A 122 10.02 9.43 6.97
N GLU A 123 9.88 9.25 5.66
CA GLU A 123 10.21 8.02 4.95
C GLU A 123 10.89 8.32 3.61
N LEU A 124 11.88 7.50 3.25
CA LEU A 124 12.38 7.40 1.89
C LEU A 124 11.78 6.13 1.26
N LEU A 125 10.88 6.33 0.31
CA LEU A 125 10.07 5.28 -0.27
C LEU A 125 10.49 4.95 -1.70
N GLY A 126 10.46 3.67 -2.02
CA GLY A 126 10.69 3.15 -3.35
C GLY A 126 9.47 2.38 -3.82
N VAL A 127 8.99 2.60 -5.04
CA VAL A 127 7.91 1.79 -5.63
C VAL A 127 8.42 1.08 -6.86
N ARG A 128 7.98 -0.17 -7.05
CA ARG A 128 8.24 -0.96 -8.25
C ARG A 128 6.93 -1.43 -8.88
N PHE A 129 6.76 -1.17 -10.17
CA PHE A 129 5.58 -1.58 -10.93
C PHE A 129 5.85 -2.85 -11.77
N ALA A 130 4.78 -3.60 -12.06
CA ALA A 130 4.84 -4.82 -12.87
C ALA A 130 5.14 -4.55 -14.36
N ASN A 131 4.73 -3.40 -14.90
CA ASN A 131 4.90 -3.06 -16.32
C ASN A 131 5.55 -1.68 -16.47
N SER A 132 6.42 -1.52 -17.46
CA SER A 132 7.11 -0.25 -17.78
C SER A 132 6.18 0.79 -18.43
N THR A 133 5.06 0.38 -19.02
CA THR A 133 4.09 1.26 -19.69
C THR A 133 3.37 2.22 -18.73
N CYS A 134 3.47 2.03 -17.42
CA CYS A 134 2.85 2.90 -16.40
C CYS A 134 3.43 4.33 -16.32
N MET A 135 4.52 4.60 -17.06
CA MET A 135 5.17 5.92 -17.14
C MET A 135 4.24 7.00 -17.71
N TYR A 136 3.41 6.69 -18.71
CA TYR A 136 2.65 7.70 -19.43
C TYR A 136 1.45 8.26 -18.67
N SER A 137 0.91 7.53 -17.68
CA SER A 137 -0.26 7.99 -16.91
C SER A 137 0.09 8.96 -15.77
N ILE A 138 1.35 8.96 -15.30
CA ILE A 138 1.77 9.78 -14.14
C ILE A 138 2.40 11.12 -14.59
N LEU A 139 2.98 11.18 -15.81
CA LEU A 139 3.76 12.33 -16.28
C LEU A 139 3.04 13.23 -17.32
N LEU A 140 1.85 12.86 -17.81
CA LEU A 140 1.16 13.57 -18.91
C LEU A 140 -0.16 14.26 -18.49
N ARG A 141 -0.35 14.61 -17.21
CA ARG A 141 -1.47 15.47 -16.77
C ARG A 141 -1.02 16.48 -15.74
#